data_AF-A0A6U5JF29-F1
#
_entry.id   AF-A0A6U5JF29-F1
#
_cell.length_a   1.000
_cell.length_b   1.000
_cell.length_c   1.000
_cell.angle_alpha   90.00
_cell.angle_beta   90.00
_cell.angle_gamma   90.00
#
_symmetry.space_group_name_H-M   'P 1'
#
loop_
_entity.id
_entity.type
_entity.pdbx_description
1 polymer ?
#
loop_
_entity_poly.entity_id
_entity_poly.type
_entity_poly.pdbx_seq_one_letter_code
_entity_poly.pdbx_strand_id
1 'polypeptide(L)'
;MSVDSKRPSKIPSLWFRFSGSLDQQGRFIDDDGDGDEKERTKMHFDDLAFYKQLLDENGCRCVDIAAMCVKHNDYCHGIQAIYRLTFNDGRTDLRHGPENFYDSGYYSYHGPTRTRKKWIVMEEDEYLRGLLVNQGEVVDGITFVTNKRRVHCGGLGGADRMDMMTSIPPNMKVVAFCGTNRGVCGRIGFYSTYFRWHVLGSHILMRRLVDQSRAAILPSDDTGNLAFVMQQLTTINNDVFRRIMSFLA
;
A
#
# COMPACT_ATOMS: atom_id res chain seq x y z
N MET A 1 -14.87 49.54 -12.77
CA MET A 1 -13.72 48.65 -13.03
C MET A 1 -13.81 47.53 -12.01
N SER A 2 -13.97 46.28 -12.45
CA SER A 2 -14.27 45.16 -11.55
C SER A 2 -13.03 44.71 -10.79
N VAL A 3 -13.16 44.48 -9.48
CA VAL A 3 -12.10 43.86 -8.68
C VAL A 3 -12.06 42.38 -9.02
N ASP A 4 -10.90 41.92 -9.46
CA ASP A 4 -10.69 40.55 -9.94
C ASP A 4 -10.55 39.59 -8.74
N SER A 5 -11.70 39.08 -8.27
CA SER A 5 -11.77 38.18 -7.12
C SER A 5 -11.31 36.77 -7.51
N LYS A 6 -9.98 36.60 -7.57
CA LYS A 6 -9.35 35.28 -7.64
C LYS A 6 -9.83 34.43 -6.47
N ARG A 7 -10.78 33.53 -6.75
CA ARG A 7 -11.20 32.49 -5.81
C ARG A 7 -9.95 31.70 -5.40
N PRO A 8 -9.75 31.38 -4.11
CA PRO A 8 -8.69 30.47 -3.73
C PRO A 8 -8.91 29.14 -4.47
N SER A 9 -7.86 28.63 -5.12
CA SER A 9 -7.88 27.32 -5.74
C SER A 9 -8.12 26.28 -4.65
N LYS A 10 -9.31 25.69 -4.59
CA LYS A 10 -9.58 24.52 -3.74
C LYS A 10 -8.57 23.43 -4.10
N ILE A 11 -7.98 22.85 -3.06
CA ILE A 11 -6.95 21.81 -3.18
C ILE A 11 -7.67 20.46 -3.01
N PRO A 12 -7.61 19.54 -3.99
CA PRO A 12 -8.10 18.18 -3.78
C PRO A 12 -7.30 17.47 -2.68
N SER A 13 -8.02 16.82 -1.77
CA SER A 13 -7.54 16.36 -0.46
C SER A 13 -6.59 15.15 -0.49
N LEU A 14 -5.70 15.10 0.51
CA LEU A 14 -4.75 14.03 0.86
C LEU A 14 -5.21 13.33 2.17
N TRP A 15 -4.80 12.12 2.56
CA TRP A 15 -4.33 10.86 1.91
C TRP A 15 -4.18 9.86 3.08
N PHE A 16 -4.40 8.53 2.91
CA PHE A 16 -4.24 7.59 4.05
C PHE A 16 -3.27 6.43 3.84
N ARG A 17 -2.66 6.04 4.98
CA ARG A 17 -1.57 5.08 5.16
C ARG A 17 -1.94 4.19 6.35
N PHE A 18 -2.30 2.93 6.12
CA PHE A 18 -2.68 2.03 7.20
C PHE A 18 -1.47 1.36 7.86
N SER A 19 -1.13 1.82 9.07
CA SER A 19 -0.13 1.18 9.93
C SER A 19 -0.79 0.44 11.11
N GLY A 20 -0.70 -0.89 11.11
CA GLY A 20 -0.79 -1.71 12.33
C GLY A 20 -2.12 -2.38 12.65
N SER A 21 -3.16 -2.29 11.80
CA SER A 21 -4.36 -3.15 11.89
C SER A 21 -4.97 -3.31 10.50
N LEU A 22 -5.27 -4.56 10.14
CA LEU A 22 -5.91 -4.95 8.87
C LEU A 22 -7.43 -4.70 8.87
N ASP A 23 -7.96 -3.96 9.85
CA ASP A 23 -9.41 -3.80 10.07
C ASP A 23 -9.88 -2.34 9.97
N GLN A 24 -9.00 -1.43 9.56
CA GLN A 24 -9.38 -0.05 9.26
C GLN A 24 -9.99 0.02 7.86
N GLN A 25 -11.31 0.23 7.79
CA GLN A 25 -12.00 0.56 6.55
C GLN A 25 -11.53 1.93 6.04
N GLY A 26 -11.04 1.98 4.80
CA GLY A 26 -10.68 3.26 4.19
C GLY A 26 -11.90 4.10 3.85
N ARG A 27 -11.71 5.42 3.89
CA ARG A 27 -12.64 6.42 3.36
C ARG A 27 -11.84 7.45 2.58
N PHE A 28 -12.30 7.77 1.38
CA PHE A 28 -11.81 8.94 0.66
C PHE A 28 -12.49 10.19 1.22
N ILE A 29 -11.87 11.35 1.04
CA ILE A 29 -12.47 12.67 1.29
C ILE A 29 -12.18 13.49 0.03
N ASP A 30 -13.23 13.94 -0.66
CA ASP A 30 -13.15 14.88 -1.79
C ASP A 30 -13.87 16.18 -1.37
N ASP A 31 -13.20 17.34 -1.46
CA ASP A 31 -13.71 18.66 -1.04
C ASP A 31 -14.52 19.42 -2.14
N ASP A 32 -14.87 18.71 -3.21
CA ASP A 32 -15.59 19.26 -4.35
C ASP A 32 -17.10 19.22 -4.12
N GLY A 33 -17.64 20.22 -3.42
CA GLY A 33 -19.09 20.38 -3.21
C GLY A 33 -19.92 20.32 -4.50
N ASP A 34 -21.19 19.91 -4.37
CA ASP A 34 -22.24 19.73 -5.40
C ASP A 34 -22.53 18.27 -5.86
N GLY A 35 -21.97 17.26 -5.19
CA GLY A 35 -22.42 15.86 -5.33
C GLY A 35 -22.79 15.23 -4.00
N ASP A 36 -23.63 14.19 -4.03
CA ASP A 36 -23.99 13.43 -2.83
C ASP A 36 -22.73 12.74 -2.29
N GLU A 37 -22.23 13.24 -1.15
CA GLU A 37 -20.90 12.96 -0.58
C GLU A 37 -20.64 11.45 -0.35
N LYS A 38 -21.73 10.68 -0.22
CA LYS A 38 -21.76 9.23 -0.04
C LYS A 38 -21.38 8.42 -1.29
N GLU A 39 -21.63 8.92 -2.50
CA GLU A 39 -21.30 8.17 -3.73
C GLU A 39 -19.81 8.28 -4.08
N ARG A 40 -19.24 9.48 -3.95
CA ARG A 40 -17.83 9.75 -4.32
C ARG A 40 -16.82 9.02 -3.44
N THR A 41 -17.17 8.83 -2.17
CA THR A 41 -16.32 8.18 -1.18
C THR A 41 -16.41 6.64 -1.18
N LYS A 42 -17.29 6.06 -2.01
CA LYS A 42 -17.50 4.62 -2.13
C LYS A 42 -16.35 3.94 -2.87
N MET A 43 -15.66 3.02 -2.19
CA MET A 43 -14.73 2.08 -2.83
C MET A 43 -15.45 1.26 -3.89
N HIS A 44 -14.90 1.26 -5.09
CA HIS A 44 -15.37 0.45 -6.22
C HIS A 44 -14.63 -0.88 -6.31
N PHE A 45 -13.40 -0.94 -5.79
CA PHE A 45 -12.68 -2.18 -5.53
C PHE A 45 -11.92 -2.09 -4.20
N ASP A 46 -11.82 -3.23 -3.53
CA ASP A 46 -11.05 -3.44 -2.31
C ASP A 46 -10.55 -4.90 -2.28
N ASP A 47 -9.26 -5.08 -2.57
CA ASP A 47 -8.62 -6.40 -2.62
C ASP A 47 -8.28 -6.95 -1.22
N LEU A 48 -8.54 -6.21 -0.13
CA LEU A 48 -8.21 -6.63 1.23
C LEU A 48 -8.93 -7.92 1.65
N ALA A 49 -10.21 -8.05 1.28
CA ALA A 49 -10.99 -9.25 1.61
C ALA A 49 -10.40 -10.49 0.92
N PHE A 50 -9.98 -10.36 -0.33
CA PHE A 50 -9.29 -11.41 -1.07
C PHE A 50 -7.92 -11.73 -0.45
N TYR A 51 -7.13 -10.71 -0.09
CA TYR A 51 -5.85 -10.90 0.59
C TYR A 51 -6.01 -11.63 1.94
N LYS A 52 -7.03 -11.29 2.75
CA LYS A 52 -7.37 -12.00 3.99
C LYS A 52 -7.72 -13.48 3.72
N GLN A 53 -8.56 -13.75 2.72
CA GLN A 53 -8.89 -15.12 2.30
C GLN A 53 -7.65 -15.95 1.94
N LEU A 54 -6.64 -15.35 1.28
CA LEU A 54 -5.38 -16.03 0.95
C LEU A 54 -4.50 -16.30 2.19
N LEU A 55 -4.57 -15.46 3.22
CA LEU A 55 -3.88 -15.71 4.51
C LEU A 55 -4.55 -16.83 5.30
N ASP A 56 -5.88 -16.94 5.20
CA ASP A 56 -6.69 -17.96 5.88
C ASP A 56 -6.66 -19.33 5.16
N GLU A 57 -5.98 -19.47 4.00
CA GLU A 57 -5.78 -20.78 3.33
C GLU A 57 -4.99 -21.74 4.25
N ASN A 58 -5.49 -22.97 4.40
CA ASN A 58 -4.90 -23.96 5.32
C ASN A 58 -3.40 -24.21 5.07
N GLY A 59 -2.59 -23.96 6.10
CA GLY A 59 -1.14 -24.11 6.04
C GLY A 59 -0.41 -22.98 5.30
N CYS A 60 -1.10 -21.91 4.89
CA CYS A 60 -0.47 -20.70 4.36
C CYS A 60 0.38 -20.04 5.46
N ARG A 61 1.62 -19.69 5.12
CA ARG A 61 2.60 -19.06 6.01
C ARG A 61 2.86 -17.60 5.65
N CYS A 62 2.79 -17.27 4.36
CA CYS A 62 3.00 -15.92 3.86
C CYS A 62 2.29 -15.73 2.51
N VAL A 63 1.76 -14.53 2.32
CA VAL A 63 1.20 -14.04 1.06
C VAL A 63 1.98 -12.79 0.64
N ASP A 64 2.49 -12.81 -0.59
CA ASP A 64 3.30 -11.75 -1.20
C ASP A 64 2.76 -11.37 -2.59
N ILE A 65 2.85 -10.09 -2.97
CA ILE A 65 2.56 -9.68 -4.36
C ILE A 65 3.75 -10.10 -5.23
N ALA A 66 3.54 -11.09 -6.10
CA ALA A 66 4.56 -11.64 -6.99
C ALA A 66 4.58 -10.99 -8.37
N ALA A 67 3.42 -10.49 -8.84
CA ALA A 67 3.35 -9.66 -10.03
C ALA A 67 2.16 -8.70 -9.96
N MET A 68 2.18 -7.67 -10.80
CA MET A 68 1.05 -6.78 -11.02
C MET A 68 0.85 -6.57 -12.51
N CYS A 69 -0.41 -6.53 -12.95
CA CYS A 69 -0.79 -6.09 -14.29
C CYS A 69 -1.47 -4.73 -14.17
N VAL A 70 -0.95 -3.72 -14.85
CA VAL A 70 -1.55 -2.39 -14.91
C VAL A 70 -2.09 -2.17 -16.32
N LYS A 71 -3.39 -1.90 -16.45
CA LYS A 71 -3.99 -1.50 -17.71
C LYS A 71 -3.97 0.02 -17.79
N HIS A 72 -3.43 0.57 -18.87
CA HIS A 72 -3.31 2.03 -19.02
C HIS A 72 -3.19 2.46 -20.48
N ASN A 73 -3.65 3.68 -20.77
CA ASN A 73 -3.24 4.51 -21.90
C ASN A 73 -2.36 5.65 -21.33
N ASP A 74 -2.74 6.91 -21.58
CA ASP A 74 -2.24 8.11 -20.90
C ASP A 74 -2.88 8.31 -19.51
N TYR A 75 -3.89 7.49 -19.19
CA TYR A 75 -4.55 7.36 -17.89
C TYR A 75 -4.43 5.91 -17.38
N CYS A 76 -4.56 5.71 -16.06
CA CYS A 76 -4.62 4.39 -15.46
C CYS A 76 -6.05 3.84 -15.52
N HIS A 77 -6.26 2.75 -16.26
CA HIS A 77 -7.55 2.04 -16.32
C HIS A 77 -7.75 1.14 -15.09
N GLY A 78 -6.67 0.73 -14.43
CA GLY A 78 -6.69 -0.02 -13.18
C GLY A 78 -5.60 -1.07 -13.05
N ILE A 79 -5.74 -1.95 -12.05
CA ILE A 79 -4.70 -2.88 -11.60
C ILE A 79 -5.26 -4.27 -11.27
N GLN A 80 -4.45 -5.30 -11.52
CA GLN A 80 -4.62 -6.65 -10.97
C GLN A 80 -3.33 -7.05 -10.26
N ALA A 81 -3.43 -7.57 -9.03
CA ALA A 81 -2.33 -8.21 -8.33
C ALA A 81 -2.32 -9.73 -8.55
N ILE A 82 -1.14 -10.32 -8.68
CA ILE A 82 -0.92 -11.77 -8.58
C ILE A 82 -0.14 -12.02 -7.30
N TYR A 83 -0.65 -12.93 -6.48
CA TYR A 83 -0.11 -13.29 -5.19
C TYR A 83 0.67 -14.61 -5.26
N ARG A 84 1.82 -14.66 -4.59
CA ARG A 84 2.54 -15.90 -4.26
C ARG A 84 2.18 -16.27 -2.83
N LEU A 85 1.57 -17.44 -2.67
CA LEU A 85 1.36 -18.08 -1.38
C LEU A 85 2.59 -18.94 -1.10
N THR A 86 3.08 -18.92 0.13
CA THR A 86 4.11 -19.85 0.62
C THR A 86 3.53 -20.63 1.78
N PHE A 87 3.53 -21.95 1.68
CA PHE A 87 2.95 -22.85 2.67
C PHE A 87 4.00 -23.34 3.68
N ASN A 88 3.55 -23.96 4.78
CA ASN A 88 4.42 -24.49 5.84
C ASN A 88 5.34 -25.64 5.38
N ASP A 89 4.95 -26.38 4.34
CA ASP A 89 5.74 -27.42 3.67
C ASP A 89 6.82 -26.84 2.72
N GLY A 90 6.88 -25.51 2.57
CA GLY A 90 7.78 -24.82 1.63
C GLY A 90 7.27 -24.76 0.19
N ARG A 91 6.11 -25.37 -0.12
CA ARG A 91 5.45 -25.25 -1.42
C ARG A 91 5.05 -23.80 -1.67
N THR A 92 5.07 -23.39 -2.93
CA THR A 92 4.51 -22.11 -3.37
C THR A 92 3.41 -22.32 -4.40
N ASP A 93 2.48 -21.38 -4.46
CA ASP A 93 1.36 -21.36 -5.42
C ASP A 93 1.09 -19.92 -5.85
N LEU A 94 0.51 -19.72 -7.03
CA LEU A 94 0.14 -18.41 -7.56
C LEU A 94 -1.38 -18.25 -7.59
N ARG A 95 -1.87 -17.11 -7.08
CA ARG A 95 -3.29 -16.75 -7.06
C ARG A 95 -3.49 -15.41 -7.75
N HIS A 96 -4.38 -15.37 -8.74
CA HIS A 96 -4.76 -14.14 -9.41
C HIS A 96 -5.82 -13.42 -8.57
N GLY A 97 -5.56 -12.16 -8.22
CA GLY A 97 -6.58 -11.27 -7.66
C GLY A 97 -7.58 -10.80 -8.72
N PRO A 98 -8.63 -10.08 -8.29
CA PRO A 98 -9.63 -9.50 -9.19
C PRO A 98 -9.01 -8.62 -10.30
N GLU A 99 -9.57 -8.67 -11.51
CA GLU A 99 -9.23 -7.71 -12.57
C GLU A 99 -9.99 -6.40 -12.36
N ASN A 100 -9.42 -5.49 -11.56
CA ASN A 100 -9.99 -4.15 -11.31
C ASN A 100 -9.67 -3.20 -12.47
N PHE A 101 -10.07 -3.55 -13.70
CA PHE A 101 -9.87 -2.77 -14.91
C PHE A 101 -11.18 -2.10 -15.37
N TYR A 102 -11.12 -0.80 -15.66
CA TYR A 102 -12.27 0.00 -16.08
C TYR A 102 -12.01 0.65 -17.43
N ASP A 103 -12.98 0.55 -18.34
CA ASP A 103 -12.90 1.02 -19.73
C ASP A 103 -14.20 1.71 -20.18
N SER A 104 -14.61 2.77 -19.48
CA SER A 104 -15.77 3.59 -19.88
C SER A 104 -15.51 5.09 -19.80
N GLY A 105 -16.36 5.87 -20.46
CA GLY A 105 -16.27 7.33 -20.49
C GLY A 105 -15.07 7.89 -21.26
N TYR A 106 -14.89 9.21 -21.17
CA TYR A 106 -13.93 9.99 -21.96
C TYR A 106 -12.48 9.48 -21.86
N TYR A 107 -11.97 9.28 -20.64
CA TYR A 107 -10.57 8.92 -20.39
C TYR A 107 -10.16 7.54 -20.98
N SER A 108 -11.11 6.64 -21.21
CA SER A 108 -10.84 5.31 -21.77
C SER A 108 -10.56 5.33 -23.28
N TYR A 109 -11.01 6.37 -23.98
CA TYR A 109 -10.90 6.52 -25.44
C TYR A 109 -10.11 7.77 -25.87
N HIS A 110 -9.81 8.67 -24.93
CA HIS A 110 -9.05 9.88 -25.18
C HIS A 110 -7.56 9.70 -24.84
N GLY A 111 -6.69 10.36 -25.59
CA GLY A 111 -5.23 10.29 -25.47
C GLY A 111 -4.56 9.75 -26.73
N PRO A 112 -3.34 10.20 -27.08
CA PRO A 112 -2.59 9.67 -28.22
C PRO A 112 -2.17 8.20 -28.06
N THR A 113 -2.09 7.65 -26.85
CA THR A 113 -1.63 6.25 -26.67
C THR A 113 -2.78 5.24 -26.65
N ARG A 114 -2.57 4.10 -27.32
CA ARG A 114 -3.49 2.96 -27.25
C ARG A 114 -3.38 2.30 -25.88
N THR A 115 -4.53 1.91 -25.32
CA THR A 115 -4.62 1.13 -24.08
C THR A 115 -3.80 -0.15 -24.18
N ARG A 116 -2.97 -0.40 -23.18
CA ARG A 116 -2.05 -1.53 -23.07
C ARG A 116 -2.07 -2.11 -21.65
N LYS A 117 -1.73 -3.41 -21.53
CA LYS A 117 -1.44 -4.06 -20.25
C LYS A 117 0.08 -4.07 -20.06
N LYS A 118 0.57 -3.56 -18.91
CA LYS A 118 1.99 -3.60 -18.51
C LYS A 118 2.15 -4.50 -17.29
N TRP A 119 3.03 -5.49 -17.41
CA TRP A 119 3.36 -6.42 -16.33
C TRP A 119 4.57 -5.94 -15.53
N ILE A 120 4.48 -6.06 -14.21
CA ILE A 120 5.55 -5.80 -13.24
C ILE A 120 5.72 -7.09 -12.45
N VAL A 121 6.74 -7.89 -12.78
CA VAL A 121 7.03 -9.17 -12.12
C VAL A 121 8.11 -8.93 -11.06
N MET A 122 7.83 -9.30 -9.82
CA MET A 122 8.73 -9.11 -8.68
C MET A 122 9.77 -10.24 -8.60
N GLU A 123 11.00 -9.89 -8.26
CA GLU A 123 12.03 -10.85 -7.84
C GLU A 123 11.66 -11.51 -6.49
N GLU A 124 12.38 -12.55 -6.08
CA GLU A 124 12.02 -13.35 -4.89
C GLU A 124 12.00 -12.54 -3.58
N ASP A 125 12.96 -11.63 -3.42
CA ASP A 125 13.11 -10.69 -2.29
C ASP A 125 12.66 -9.25 -2.63
N GLU A 126 11.99 -9.04 -3.76
CA GLU A 126 11.42 -7.74 -4.11
C GLU A 126 10.00 -7.58 -3.54
N TYR A 127 9.75 -6.45 -2.89
CA TYR A 127 8.46 -6.09 -2.32
C TYR A 127 8.13 -4.61 -2.56
N LEU A 128 6.84 -4.32 -2.68
CA LEU A 128 6.34 -2.98 -2.94
C LEU A 128 6.36 -2.13 -1.64
N ARG A 129 7.00 -0.96 -1.71
CA ARG A 129 7.18 0.02 -0.61
C ARG A 129 6.21 1.21 -0.67
N GLY A 130 5.35 1.26 -1.69
CA GLY A 130 4.36 2.31 -1.87
C GLY A 130 4.22 2.71 -3.34
N LEU A 131 3.43 3.77 -3.54
CA LEU A 131 3.10 4.33 -4.84
C LEU A 131 3.45 5.82 -4.86
N LEU A 132 3.83 6.33 -6.02
CA LEU A 132 3.66 7.74 -6.42
C LEU A 132 2.49 7.77 -7.41
N VAL A 133 1.64 8.79 -7.35
CA VAL A 133 0.45 8.89 -8.20
C VAL A 133 0.40 10.28 -8.85
N ASN A 134 0.35 10.30 -10.17
CA ASN A 134 0.04 11.47 -10.98
C ASN A 134 -1.49 11.63 -10.99
N GLN A 135 -2.02 12.47 -10.09
CA GLN A 135 -3.46 12.63 -9.89
C GLN A 135 -3.97 13.88 -10.62
N GLY A 136 -4.91 13.68 -11.54
CA GLY A 136 -5.79 14.70 -12.09
C GLY A 136 -7.23 14.46 -11.62
N GLU A 137 -8.20 14.72 -12.51
CA GLU A 137 -9.60 14.28 -12.30
C GLU A 137 -9.75 12.77 -12.09
N VAL A 138 -8.85 12.01 -12.71
CA VAL A 138 -8.62 10.57 -12.58
C VAL A 138 -7.12 10.32 -12.33
N VAL A 139 -6.71 9.07 -12.14
CA VAL A 139 -5.29 8.72 -12.06
C VAL A 139 -4.69 8.70 -13.46
N ASP A 140 -3.80 9.65 -13.76
CA ASP A 140 -3.11 9.73 -15.05
C ASP A 140 -1.97 8.70 -15.11
N GLY A 141 -1.19 8.60 -14.02
CA GLY A 141 -0.04 7.71 -13.93
C GLY A 141 0.25 7.22 -12.51
N ILE A 142 0.93 6.07 -12.42
CA ILE A 142 1.34 5.43 -11.18
C ILE A 142 2.79 4.98 -11.29
N THR A 143 3.62 5.39 -10.34
CA THR A 143 4.98 4.86 -10.16
C THR A 143 5.01 3.93 -8.95
N PHE A 144 5.20 2.64 -9.21
CA PHE A 144 5.40 1.62 -8.19
C PHE A 144 6.83 1.73 -7.66
N VAL A 145 6.99 1.87 -6.34
CA VAL A 145 8.30 1.98 -5.68
C VAL A 145 8.55 0.70 -4.90
N THR A 146 9.49 -0.13 -5.31
CA THR A 146 9.88 -1.35 -4.58
C THR A 146 11.10 -1.08 -3.71
N ASN A 147 11.60 -2.11 -3.00
CA ASN A 147 12.91 -2.06 -2.35
C ASN A 147 14.09 -2.06 -3.33
N LYS A 148 13.88 -2.41 -4.61
CA LYS A 148 14.96 -2.52 -5.61
C LYS A 148 14.91 -1.44 -6.71
N ARG A 149 13.72 -1.02 -7.15
CA ARG A 149 13.54 -0.18 -8.34
C ARG A 149 12.26 0.66 -8.28
N ARG A 150 12.07 1.50 -9.30
CA ARG A 150 10.84 2.25 -9.57
C ARG A 150 10.32 1.87 -10.96
N VAL A 151 9.01 1.66 -11.09
CA VAL A 151 8.38 1.31 -12.37
C VAL A 151 7.14 2.18 -12.60
N HIS A 152 7.18 3.03 -13.62
CA HIS A 152 6.09 3.93 -13.98
C HIS A 152 5.14 3.32 -15.02
N CYS A 153 3.84 3.57 -14.89
CA CYS A 153 2.75 3.19 -15.79
C CYS A 153 1.76 4.36 -15.92
N GLY A 154 1.05 4.45 -17.05
CA GLY A 154 0.17 5.58 -17.37
C GLY A 154 0.88 6.72 -18.11
N GLY A 155 0.29 7.91 -18.05
CA GLY A 155 0.84 9.16 -18.56
C GLY A 155 1.52 10.01 -17.49
N LEU A 156 2.17 11.09 -17.93
CA LEU A 156 2.89 12.05 -17.07
C LEU A 156 2.04 13.28 -16.72
N GLY A 157 0.71 13.18 -16.85
CA GLY A 157 -0.24 14.26 -16.53
C GLY A 157 -0.47 14.45 -15.03
N GLY A 158 -1.67 14.92 -14.69
CA GLY A 158 -2.07 15.33 -13.36
C GLY A 158 -1.75 16.80 -13.05
N ALA A 159 -2.17 17.27 -11.87
CA ALA A 159 -1.81 18.60 -11.41
C ALA A 159 -0.32 18.67 -11.08
N ASP A 160 0.34 19.77 -11.46
CA ASP A 160 1.78 20.07 -11.40
C ASP A 160 2.41 20.02 -9.98
N ARG A 161 1.66 19.59 -8.96
CA ARG A 161 1.95 19.73 -7.53
C ARG A 161 1.43 18.56 -6.71
N MET A 162 1.99 17.37 -6.93
CA MET A 162 2.77 16.65 -5.91
C MET A 162 2.97 15.19 -6.36
N ASP A 163 4.23 14.74 -6.41
CA ASP A 163 4.56 13.34 -6.19
C ASP A 163 4.11 12.98 -4.75
N MET A 164 2.84 12.58 -4.59
CA MET A 164 2.28 12.20 -3.30
C MET A 164 2.83 10.83 -2.90
N MET A 165 4.09 10.82 -2.45
CA MET A 165 4.77 9.62 -2.00
C MET A 165 4.20 9.19 -0.64
N THR A 166 3.21 8.30 -0.68
CA THR A 166 2.80 7.54 0.50
C THR A 166 3.85 6.48 0.80
N SER A 167 5.01 6.94 1.28
CA SER A 167 6.08 6.08 1.77
C SER A 167 5.56 5.31 2.98
N ILE A 168 5.61 3.98 2.94
CA ILE A 168 5.39 3.18 4.16
C ILE A 168 6.69 3.11 4.97
N PRO A 169 6.62 2.84 6.28
CA PRO A 169 7.81 2.66 7.10
C PRO A 169 8.75 1.59 6.51
N PRO A 170 10.08 1.66 6.73
CA PRO A 170 11.03 0.71 6.13
C PRO A 170 10.79 -0.77 6.49
N ASN A 171 9.99 -1.06 7.52
CA ASN A 171 9.59 -2.40 7.96
C ASN A 171 8.17 -2.82 7.50
N MET A 172 7.54 -2.07 6.61
CA MET A 172 6.23 -2.42 6.01
C MET A 172 6.35 -2.70 4.50
N LYS A 173 5.43 -3.55 3.99
CA LYS A 173 5.23 -3.85 2.57
C LYS A 173 3.76 -3.62 2.20
N VAL A 174 3.50 -3.21 0.97
CA VAL A 174 2.14 -3.17 0.39
C VAL A 174 1.66 -4.61 0.14
N VAL A 175 0.38 -4.88 0.41
CA VAL A 175 -0.21 -6.23 0.30
C VAL A 175 -1.55 -6.30 -0.42
N ALA A 176 -2.28 -5.21 -0.58
CA ALA A 176 -3.53 -5.18 -1.35
C ALA A 176 -3.80 -3.75 -1.85
N PHE A 177 -4.65 -3.61 -2.86
CA PHE A 177 -5.06 -2.31 -3.41
C PHE A 177 -6.54 -2.05 -3.16
N CYS A 178 -6.91 -0.77 -3.18
CA CYS A 178 -8.30 -0.34 -3.19
C CYS A 178 -8.43 0.96 -4.01
N GLY A 179 -9.65 1.34 -4.39
CA GLY A 179 -9.81 2.55 -5.18
C GLY A 179 -11.24 2.83 -5.62
N THR A 180 -11.37 3.90 -6.41
CA THR A 180 -12.64 4.35 -7.00
C THR A 180 -12.59 4.30 -8.52
N ASN A 181 -13.76 4.23 -9.15
CA ASN A 181 -13.93 4.24 -10.60
C ASN A 181 -14.59 5.57 -11.01
N ARG A 182 -14.09 6.19 -12.09
CA ARG A 182 -14.71 7.35 -12.75
C ARG A 182 -14.61 7.20 -14.28
N GLY A 183 -14.94 6.01 -14.77
CA GLY A 183 -14.74 5.54 -16.15
C GLY A 183 -13.43 4.78 -16.33
N VAL A 184 -12.36 5.33 -15.74
CA VAL A 184 -11.06 4.68 -15.48
C VAL A 184 -10.77 4.72 -13.97
N CYS A 185 -9.55 4.40 -13.51
CA CYS A 185 -9.18 4.51 -12.11
C CYS A 185 -9.26 5.96 -11.63
N GLY A 186 -10.24 6.29 -10.77
CA GLY A 186 -10.47 7.66 -10.29
C GLY A 186 -9.50 8.07 -9.18
N ARG A 187 -9.32 7.18 -8.21
CA ARG A 187 -8.36 7.23 -7.09
C ARG A 187 -7.83 5.82 -6.83
N ILE A 188 -6.58 5.72 -6.37
CA ILE A 188 -5.99 4.46 -5.91
C ILE A 188 -5.39 4.63 -4.51
N GLY A 189 -5.60 3.62 -3.66
CA GLY A 189 -5.00 3.45 -2.35
C GLY A 189 -4.45 2.03 -2.19
N PHE A 190 -3.85 1.76 -1.03
CA PHE A 190 -3.31 0.44 -0.73
C PHE A 190 -3.32 0.12 0.75
N TYR A 191 -3.30 -1.17 1.06
CA TYR A 191 -3.08 -1.72 2.39
C TYR A 191 -1.64 -2.16 2.54
N SER A 192 -1.08 -1.96 3.74
CA SER A 192 0.28 -2.37 4.06
C SER A 192 0.34 -3.11 5.39
N THR A 193 1.25 -4.08 5.49
CA THR A 193 1.52 -4.85 6.71
C THR A 193 3.01 -4.85 7.04
N TYR A 194 3.36 -5.18 8.27
CA TYR A 194 4.76 -5.39 8.66
C TYR A 194 5.31 -6.66 8.02
N PHE A 195 6.48 -6.59 7.40
CA PHE A 195 7.18 -7.77 6.90
C PHE A 195 8.32 -8.16 7.85
N ARG A 196 8.81 -9.41 7.74
CA ARG A 196 9.79 -10.02 8.67
C ARG A 196 9.32 -10.08 10.14
N TRP A 197 8.04 -10.34 10.38
CA TRP A 197 7.53 -10.55 11.74
C TRP A 197 8.17 -11.74 12.47
N HIS A 198 8.65 -12.75 11.74
CA HIS A 198 9.45 -13.84 12.33
C HIS A 198 10.82 -13.36 12.87
N VAL A 199 11.36 -12.25 12.35
CA VAL A 199 12.57 -11.60 12.91
C VAL A 199 12.19 -10.65 14.03
N LEU A 200 11.21 -9.77 13.82
CA LEU A 200 10.82 -8.75 14.79
C LEU A 200 10.12 -9.33 16.03
N GLY A 201 9.31 -10.36 15.88
CA GLY A 201 8.47 -10.94 16.93
C GLY A 201 9.31 -11.51 18.07
N SER A 202 10.39 -12.23 17.77
CA SER A 202 11.32 -12.73 18.80
C SER A 202 12.03 -11.59 19.55
N HIS A 203 12.37 -10.49 18.88
CA HIS A 203 12.96 -9.32 19.53
C HIS A 203 11.95 -8.53 20.37
N ILE A 204 10.70 -8.40 19.92
CA ILE A 204 9.57 -7.80 20.66
C ILE A 204 9.25 -8.63 21.91
N LEU A 205 9.27 -9.96 21.80
CA LEU A 205 9.02 -10.88 22.90
C LEU A 205 10.20 -10.88 23.89
N MET A 206 11.45 -10.78 23.42
CA MET A 206 12.61 -10.53 24.27
C MET A 206 12.52 -9.19 25.01
N ARG A 207 12.13 -8.08 24.34
CA ARG A 207 11.88 -6.79 25.00
C ARG A 207 10.83 -6.94 26.11
N ARG A 208 9.74 -7.66 25.86
CA ARG A 208 8.69 -7.92 26.86
C ARG A 208 9.21 -8.74 28.06
N LEU A 209 10.08 -9.72 27.84
CA LEU A 209 10.69 -10.50 28.92
C LEU A 209 11.65 -9.64 29.77
N VAL A 210 12.38 -8.71 29.14
CA VAL A 210 13.23 -7.73 29.83
C VAL A 210 12.39 -6.73 30.63
N ASP A 211 11.33 -6.17 30.04
CA ASP A 211 10.38 -5.27 30.73
C ASP A 211 9.71 -5.93 31.96
N GLN A 212 9.54 -7.26 31.93
CA GLN A 212 9.00 -8.06 33.04
C GLN A 212 10.06 -8.52 34.06
N SER A 213 11.32 -8.12 33.92
CA SER A 213 12.46 -8.62 34.70
C SER A 213 12.64 -10.15 34.66
N ARG A 214 12.17 -10.79 33.57
CA ARG A 214 12.27 -12.25 33.32
C ARG A 214 13.45 -12.62 32.43
N ALA A 215 14.10 -11.63 31.82
CA ALA A 215 15.35 -11.75 31.08
C ALA A 215 16.21 -10.50 31.34
N ALA A 216 17.53 -10.64 31.21
CA ALA A 216 18.47 -9.53 31.28
C ALA A 216 19.27 -9.47 29.97
N ILE A 217 19.47 -8.27 29.43
CA ILE A 217 20.38 -8.06 28.30
C ILE A 217 21.79 -7.99 28.88
N LEU A 218 22.56 -9.06 28.72
CA LEU A 218 23.99 -9.02 29.01
C LEU A 218 24.71 -8.20 27.92
N PRO A 219 25.62 -7.29 28.28
CA PRO A 219 26.48 -6.64 27.30
C PRO A 219 27.39 -7.72 26.66
N SER A 220 27.39 -7.80 25.33
CA SER A 220 28.36 -8.60 24.58
C SER A 220 29.57 -7.74 24.24
N ASP A 221 30.75 -8.07 24.77
CA ASP A 221 31.96 -7.29 24.54
C ASP A 221 32.46 -7.32 23.09
N ASP A 222 32.03 -8.29 22.28
CA ASP A 222 32.23 -8.23 20.83
C ASP A 222 31.17 -9.01 20.02
N THR A 223 31.08 -8.71 18.73
CA THR A 223 30.19 -9.31 17.71
C THR A 223 28.66 -9.09 17.83
N GLY A 224 28.22 -7.94 17.30
CA GLY A 224 27.09 -7.95 16.36
C GLY A 224 25.75 -7.40 16.83
N ASN A 225 25.56 -6.09 16.64
CA ASN A 225 24.32 -5.36 16.26
C ASN A 225 23.02 -5.55 17.11
N LEU A 226 22.93 -6.51 18.03
CA LEU A 226 21.73 -6.81 18.82
C LEU A 226 21.41 -5.68 19.80
N ALA A 227 22.44 -5.08 20.41
CA ALA A 227 22.29 -3.90 21.26
C ALA A 227 21.73 -2.71 20.47
N PHE A 228 22.20 -2.48 19.24
CA PHE A 228 21.68 -1.43 18.36
C PHE A 228 20.24 -1.72 17.89
N VAL A 229 19.92 -2.96 17.54
CA VAL A 229 18.54 -3.36 17.20
C VAL A 229 17.61 -3.20 18.41
N MET A 230 18.05 -3.57 19.61
CA MET A 230 17.29 -3.35 20.85
C MET A 230 17.13 -1.87 21.19
N GLN A 231 18.16 -1.04 20.97
CA GLN A 231 18.10 0.42 21.14
C GLN A 231 17.14 1.07 20.14
N GLN A 232 17.17 0.65 18.87
CA GLN A 232 16.20 1.08 17.85
C GLN A 232 14.77 0.64 18.24
N LEU A 233 14.59 -0.60 18.70
CA LEU A 233 13.29 -1.13 19.14
C LEU A 233 12.76 -0.47 20.42
N THR A 234 13.62 0.01 21.33
CA THR A 234 13.18 0.81 22.50
C THR A 234 12.86 2.25 22.13
N THR A 235 13.42 2.80 21.05
CA THR A 235 13.00 4.11 20.49
C THR A 235 11.72 4.06 19.64
N ILE A 236 11.20 2.88 19.27
CA ILE A 236 9.87 2.78 18.65
C ILE A 236 8.79 3.21 19.65
N ASN A 237 7.88 4.07 19.21
CA ASN A 237 6.76 4.59 20.00
C ASN A 237 6.07 3.47 20.81
N ASN A 238 6.05 3.64 22.15
CA ASN A 238 5.47 2.69 23.10
C ASN A 238 4.00 2.36 22.83
N ASP A 239 3.23 3.24 22.20
CA ASP A 239 1.83 2.98 21.84
C ASP A 239 1.73 1.90 20.75
N VAL A 240 2.65 1.90 19.78
CA VAL A 240 2.72 0.88 18.73
C VAL A 240 3.10 -0.47 19.35
N PHE A 241 4.10 -0.50 20.24
CA PHE A 241 4.50 -1.70 20.97
C PHE A 241 3.38 -2.26 21.86
N ARG A 242 2.70 -1.41 22.64
CA ARG A 242 1.54 -1.81 23.47
C ARG A 242 0.40 -2.36 22.63
N ARG A 243 0.09 -1.73 21.49
CA ARG A 243 -0.96 -2.17 20.57
C ARG A 243 -0.63 -3.50 19.88
N ILE A 244 0.64 -3.75 19.58
CA ILE A 244 1.12 -5.06 19.12
C ILE A 244 0.95 -6.12 20.22
N MET A 245 1.35 -5.81 21.46
CA MET A 245 1.23 -6.75 22.59
C MET A 245 -0.23 -7.07 22.96
N SER A 246 -1.19 -6.16 22.73
CA SER A 246 -2.61 -6.44 22.96
C SER A 246 -3.25 -7.39 21.94
N PHE A 247 -2.56 -7.75 20.86
CA PHE A 247 -3.00 -8.82 19.94
C PHE A 247 -2.38 -10.19 20.28
N LEU A 248 -1.58 -10.28 21.37
CA LEU A 248 -0.88 -11.49 21.82
C LEU A 248 -1.34 -11.96 23.21
N ALA A 249 -2.41 -11.37 23.75
CA ALA A 249 -3.01 -11.67 25.06
C ALA A 249 -4.49 -12.00 24.87
#